data_AF-A0A924DVC3-F1
#
_entry.id   AF-A0A924DVC3-F1
#
_cell.length_a   1.000
_cell.length_b   1.000
_cell.length_c   1.000
_cell.angle_alpha   90.00
_cell.angle_beta   90.00
_cell.angle_gamma   90.00
#
_symmetry.space_group_name_H-M   'P 1'
#
loop_
_entity.id
_entity.type
_entity.pdbx_description
1 polymer ?
#
loop_
_entity_poly.entity_id
_entity_poly.type
_entity_poly.pdbx_seq_one_letter_code
_entity_poly.pdbx_strand_id
1 'polypeptide(L)'
;MMALAKEIKENNFLKSNGFFKFQPRININLEIGSYILKTADSKKELIDSFKLRHEVFYQEFQEVESSGYDIDQFDSHFDHLVIIHKESHKVIGTYRLNCTDFSKLSYTEQEFNLTEIYKLKGPQIELGRACIQKDHRRGATVISLLWRGIIEYMNVSGANVLFGCSSVKINTAREAALVYKFLQDQDSIMSGELATPTPNFKMSEFDEYFSSFQGGLTQVQCEEAEVLIPSLLKSYLKLGAKIASVPAFDKDFDCVDMLTVLKKEEIADSLTRRFQVVH
;
A
#
# COMPACT_ATOMS: atom_id res chain seq x y z
N MET A 1 -0.34 -28.77 -25.67
CA MET A 1 -0.19 -29.50 -24.39
C MET A 1 0.35 -28.62 -23.26
N MET A 2 1.46 -27.88 -23.43
CA MET A 2 2.01 -27.03 -22.36
C MET A 2 1.08 -25.89 -21.89
N ALA A 3 0.38 -25.20 -22.81
CA ALA A 3 -0.57 -24.14 -22.45
C ALA A 3 -1.76 -24.65 -21.63
N LEU A 4 -2.34 -25.79 -22.03
CA LEU A 4 -3.43 -26.45 -21.31
C LEU A 4 -3.00 -26.92 -19.91
N ALA A 5 -1.79 -27.48 -19.79
CA ALA A 5 -1.24 -27.89 -18.49
C ALA A 5 -1.01 -26.69 -17.55
N LYS A 6 -0.53 -25.56 -18.09
CA LYS A 6 -0.38 -24.30 -17.35
C LYS A 6 -1.73 -23.78 -16.88
N GLU A 7 -2.73 -23.75 -17.76
CA GLU A 7 -4.09 -23.30 -17.45
C GLU A 7 -4.76 -24.16 -16.38
N ILE A 8 -4.56 -25.49 -16.41
CA ILE A 8 -5.05 -26.40 -15.37
C ILE A 8 -4.38 -26.09 -14.02
N LYS A 9 -3.05 -25.91 -14.02
CA LYS A 9 -2.29 -25.56 -12.80
C LYS A 9 -2.77 -24.24 -12.20
N GLU A 10 -2.95 -23.22 -13.03
CA GLU A 10 -3.45 -21.90 -12.65
C GLU A 10 -4.89 -21.94 -12.13
N ASN A 11 -5.77 -22.72 -12.76
CA ASN A 11 -7.13 -22.93 -12.26
C ASN A 11 -7.16 -23.66 -10.91
N ASN A 12 -6.32 -24.67 -10.72
CA ASN A 12 -6.20 -25.38 -9.44
C ASN A 12 -5.63 -24.46 -8.35
N PHE A 13 -4.65 -23.63 -8.69
CA PHE A 13 -4.10 -22.59 -7.80
C PHE A 13 -5.20 -21.61 -7.35
N LEU A 14 -5.97 -21.05 -8.28
CA LEU A 14 -7.07 -20.15 -7.93
C LEU A 14 -8.16 -20.83 -7.10
N LYS A 15 -8.51 -22.08 -7.43
CA LYS A 15 -9.53 -22.84 -6.68
C LYS A 15 -9.09 -23.13 -5.25
N SER A 16 -7.84 -23.55 -5.04
CA SER A 16 -7.29 -23.83 -3.71
C SER A 16 -7.17 -22.58 -2.84
N ASN A 17 -7.06 -21.40 -3.46
CA ASN A 17 -6.99 -20.11 -2.75
C ASN A 17 -8.32 -19.32 -2.76
N GLY A 18 -9.46 -19.96 -3.03
CA GLY A 18 -10.78 -19.32 -2.88
C GLY A 18 -11.23 -18.41 -4.02
N PHE A 19 -10.48 -18.28 -5.12
CA PHE A 19 -10.79 -17.38 -6.23
C PHE A 19 -11.76 -17.93 -7.27
N PHE A 20 -12.24 -19.18 -7.12
CA PHE A 20 -13.08 -19.82 -8.13
C PHE A 20 -14.38 -19.05 -8.44
N LYS A 21 -14.90 -18.31 -7.45
CA LYS A 21 -16.10 -17.46 -7.58
C LYS A 21 -15.80 -15.99 -7.28
N PHE A 22 -14.54 -15.58 -7.38
CA PHE A 22 -14.16 -14.20 -7.09
C PHE A 22 -14.91 -13.24 -8.01
N GLN A 23 -15.45 -12.17 -7.43
CA GLN A 23 -16.03 -11.04 -8.11
C GLN A 23 -15.65 -9.79 -7.32
N PRO A 24 -15.20 -8.71 -7.99
CA PRO A 24 -14.88 -7.48 -7.29
C PRO A 24 -16.15 -6.90 -6.65
N ARG A 25 -16.01 -6.27 -5.49
CA ARG A 25 -17.09 -5.61 -4.75
C ARG A 25 -17.49 -4.31 -5.42
N ILE A 26 -16.52 -3.56 -5.91
CA ILE A 26 -16.72 -2.36 -6.71
C ILE A 26 -16.14 -2.58 -8.10
N ASN A 27 -16.97 -2.35 -9.11
CA ASN A 27 -16.55 -2.41 -10.51
C ASN A 27 -16.03 -1.04 -10.95
N ILE A 28 -14.74 -0.97 -11.24
CA ILE A 28 -14.11 0.17 -11.93
C ILE A 28 -13.68 -0.34 -13.29
N ASN A 29 -13.94 0.43 -14.35
CA ASN A 29 -13.41 0.14 -15.67
C ASN A 29 -13.28 1.44 -16.48
N LEU A 30 -12.05 1.89 -16.67
CA LEU A 30 -11.72 3.13 -17.35
C LEU A 30 -10.63 2.90 -18.38
N GLU A 31 -10.84 3.40 -19.60
CA GLU A 31 -9.82 3.42 -20.64
C GLU A 31 -9.16 4.79 -20.72
N ILE A 32 -7.84 4.84 -20.59
CA ILE A 32 -7.07 6.10 -20.54
C ILE A 32 -5.81 5.95 -21.40
N GLY A 33 -5.84 6.51 -22.60
CA GLY A 33 -4.76 6.38 -23.58
C GLY A 33 -4.45 4.90 -23.85
N SER A 34 -3.18 4.51 -23.66
CA SER A 34 -2.67 3.14 -23.84
C SER A 34 -2.97 2.20 -22.67
N TYR A 35 -3.76 2.61 -21.69
CA TYR A 35 -3.99 1.85 -20.45
C TYR A 35 -5.47 1.57 -20.20
N ILE A 36 -5.75 0.46 -19.53
CA ILE A 36 -7.05 0.13 -18.92
C ILE A 36 -6.82 0.09 -17.42
N LEU A 37 -7.61 0.85 -16.67
CA LEU A 37 -7.63 0.89 -15.22
C LEU A 37 -8.94 0.25 -14.76
N LYS A 38 -8.86 -0.88 -14.06
CA LYS A 38 -10.06 -1.60 -13.64
C LYS A 38 -9.86 -2.37 -12.34
N THR A 39 -10.95 -2.76 -11.69
CA THR A 39 -10.88 -3.85 -10.70
C THR A 39 -10.85 -5.19 -11.43
N ALA A 40 -9.97 -6.10 -11.00
CA ALA A 40 -9.80 -7.39 -11.64
C ALA A 40 -11.08 -8.23 -11.49
N ASP A 41 -11.62 -8.69 -12.61
CA ASP A 41 -12.87 -9.48 -12.67
C ASP A 41 -12.66 -10.83 -13.34
N SER A 42 -11.44 -11.09 -13.84
CA SER A 42 -11.07 -12.32 -14.50
C SER A 42 -9.93 -13.06 -13.79
N LYS A 43 -9.93 -14.38 -13.93
CA LYS A 43 -8.87 -15.26 -13.42
C LYS A 43 -7.48 -14.87 -13.91
N LYS A 44 -7.39 -14.48 -15.19
CA LYS A 44 -6.12 -14.08 -15.81
C LYS A 44 -5.56 -12.81 -15.15
N GLU A 45 -6.40 -11.79 -14.96
CA GLU A 45 -5.98 -10.53 -14.33
C GLU A 45 -5.50 -10.74 -12.89
N LEU A 46 -6.21 -11.57 -12.11
CA LEU A 46 -5.80 -11.92 -10.75
C LEU A 46 -4.42 -12.60 -10.74
N ILE A 47 -4.25 -13.66 -11.53
CA ILE A 47 -2.98 -14.38 -11.67
C ILE A 47 -1.85 -13.46 -12.08
N ASP A 48 -2.07 -12.60 -13.09
CA ASP A 48 -1.05 -11.67 -13.57
C ASP A 48 -0.71 -10.63 -12.49
N SER A 49 -1.69 -10.19 -11.69
CA SER A 49 -1.43 -9.29 -10.56
C SER A 49 -0.59 -9.95 -9.46
N PHE A 50 -0.83 -11.23 -9.13
CA PHE A 50 -0.07 -11.97 -8.12
C PHE A 50 1.35 -12.28 -8.58
N LYS A 51 1.55 -12.51 -9.88
CA LYS A 51 2.89 -12.64 -10.49
C LYS A 51 3.65 -11.33 -10.43
N LEU A 52 2.99 -10.22 -10.78
CA LEU A 52 3.62 -8.89 -10.71
C LEU A 52 4.06 -8.55 -9.28
N ARG A 53 3.22 -8.83 -8.27
CA ARG A 53 3.60 -8.67 -6.87
C ARG A 53 4.79 -9.54 -6.49
N HIS A 54 4.81 -10.80 -6.92
CA HIS A 54 5.93 -11.71 -6.67
C HIS A 54 7.25 -11.17 -7.24
N GLU A 55 7.22 -10.72 -8.50
CA GLU A 55 8.34 -10.08 -9.18
C GLU A 55 8.84 -8.85 -8.39
N VAL A 56 7.94 -7.96 -7.98
CA VAL A 56 8.31 -6.72 -7.29
C VAL A 56 8.77 -6.96 -5.84
N PHE A 57 8.09 -7.80 -5.07
CA PHE A 57 8.39 -7.96 -3.63
C PHE A 57 9.48 -8.99 -3.36
N TYR A 58 9.49 -10.13 -4.05
CA TYR A 58 10.45 -11.18 -3.74
C TYR A 58 11.74 -11.02 -4.53
N GLN A 59 11.64 -10.70 -5.83
CA GLN A 59 12.84 -10.58 -6.66
C GLN A 59 13.54 -9.24 -6.42
N GLU A 60 12.81 -8.12 -6.31
CA GLU A 60 13.45 -6.81 -6.14
C GLU A 60 13.70 -6.43 -4.67
N PHE A 61 12.79 -6.77 -3.73
CA PHE A 61 12.90 -6.32 -2.34
C PHE A 61 13.64 -7.32 -1.43
N GLN A 62 13.45 -8.62 -1.65
CA GLN A 62 14.13 -9.68 -0.89
C GLN A 62 15.31 -10.34 -1.63
N GLU A 63 15.59 -9.94 -2.88
CA GLU A 63 16.65 -10.53 -3.72
C GLU A 63 16.50 -12.07 -3.91
N VAL A 64 15.27 -12.59 -3.83
CA VAL A 64 14.95 -14.00 -4.00
C VAL A 64 14.63 -14.29 -5.47
N GLU A 65 15.56 -14.91 -6.19
CA GLU A 65 15.32 -15.41 -7.55
C GLU A 65 14.42 -16.66 -7.53
N SER A 66 13.10 -16.43 -7.50
CA SER A 66 12.11 -17.49 -7.66
C SER A 66 11.01 -17.06 -8.62
N SER A 67 10.29 -18.02 -9.18
CA SER A 67 9.01 -17.77 -9.85
C SER A 67 7.88 -18.14 -8.90
N GLY A 68 6.91 -17.26 -8.70
CA GLY A 68 5.85 -17.53 -7.75
C GLY A 68 4.63 -16.64 -7.94
N TYR A 69 3.80 -16.68 -6.89
CA TYR A 69 2.64 -15.84 -6.71
C TYR A 69 2.75 -15.26 -5.31
N ASP A 70 2.65 -13.93 -5.20
CA ASP A 70 2.44 -13.29 -3.91
C ASP A 70 0.93 -13.29 -3.63
N ILE A 71 0.54 -14.13 -2.67
CA ILE A 71 -0.85 -14.37 -2.28
C ILE A 71 -0.91 -14.67 -0.79
N ASP A 72 -1.92 -14.12 -0.12
CA ASP A 72 -2.24 -14.42 1.27
C ASP A 72 -3.74 -14.66 1.46
N GLN A 73 -4.13 -14.94 2.69
CA GLN A 73 -5.52 -15.24 3.06
C GLN A 73 -6.50 -14.08 2.80
N PHE A 74 -6.03 -12.83 2.67
CA PHE A 74 -6.87 -11.66 2.47
C PHE A 74 -7.24 -11.46 1.00
N ASP A 75 -6.42 -11.93 0.06
CA ASP A 75 -6.59 -11.63 -1.35
C ASP A 75 -7.93 -12.14 -1.92
N SER A 76 -8.48 -13.24 -1.40
CA SER A 76 -9.78 -13.74 -1.86
C SER A 76 -10.97 -12.91 -1.39
N HIS A 77 -10.76 -12.05 -0.39
CA HIS A 77 -11.79 -11.19 0.19
C HIS A 77 -11.71 -9.74 -0.30
N PHE A 78 -10.55 -9.33 -0.82
CA PHE A 78 -10.23 -7.94 -1.14
C PHE A 78 -10.31 -7.71 -2.66
N ASP A 79 -10.63 -6.48 -3.06
CA ASP A 79 -10.60 -6.08 -4.46
C ASP A 79 -9.16 -5.83 -4.91
N HIS A 80 -8.92 -6.02 -6.22
CA HIS A 80 -7.60 -5.82 -6.82
C HIS A 80 -7.73 -4.82 -7.95
N LEU A 81 -7.29 -3.59 -7.74
CA LEU A 81 -7.17 -2.59 -8.80
C LEU A 81 -5.97 -2.96 -9.66
N VAL A 82 -6.16 -3.06 -10.96
CA VAL A 82 -5.13 -3.39 -11.94
C VAL A 82 -5.04 -2.33 -13.03
N ILE A 83 -3.82 -2.09 -13.50
CA ILE A 83 -3.54 -1.30 -14.70
C ILE A 83 -3.01 -2.25 -15.76
N ILE A 84 -3.69 -2.30 -16.89
CA ILE A 84 -3.35 -3.14 -18.02
C ILE A 84 -2.83 -2.27 -19.16
N HIS A 85 -1.67 -2.59 -19.70
CA HIS A 85 -1.15 -1.93 -20.90
C HIS A 85 -1.77 -2.56 -22.16
N LYS A 86 -2.51 -1.76 -22.94
CA LYS A 86 -3.38 -2.24 -24.04
C LYS A 86 -2.61 -3.01 -25.11
N GLU A 87 -1.42 -2.54 -25.51
CA GLU A 87 -0.64 -3.18 -26.56
C GLU A 87 -0.11 -4.56 -26.12
N SER A 88 0.39 -4.66 -24.90
CA SER A 88 0.99 -5.90 -24.39
C SER A 88 -0.01 -6.86 -23.73
N HIS A 89 -1.22 -6.36 -23.40
CA HIS A 89 -2.23 -7.05 -22.60
C HIS A 89 -1.73 -7.60 -21.25
N LYS A 90 -0.69 -6.97 -20.68
CA LYS A 90 -0.12 -7.31 -19.37
C LYS A 90 -0.62 -6.37 -18.28
N VAL A 91 -0.82 -6.93 -17.09
CA VAL A 91 -0.95 -6.14 -15.86
C VAL A 91 0.43 -5.54 -15.56
N ILE A 92 0.51 -4.21 -15.53
CA ILE A 92 1.74 -3.45 -15.29
C ILE A 92 1.72 -2.69 -13.96
N GLY A 93 0.58 -2.68 -13.27
CA GLY A 93 0.42 -2.09 -11.95
C GLY A 93 -0.75 -2.73 -11.22
N THR A 94 -0.64 -2.86 -9.90
CA THR A 94 -1.71 -3.39 -9.05
C THR A 94 -1.72 -2.73 -7.67
N TYR A 95 -2.91 -2.69 -7.07
CA TYR A 95 -3.13 -2.27 -5.69
C TYR A 95 -4.26 -3.14 -5.11
N ARG A 96 -4.09 -3.67 -3.89
CA ARG A 96 -5.13 -4.38 -3.16
C ARG A 96 -5.96 -3.40 -2.31
N LEU A 97 -7.28 -3.54 -2.32
CA LEU A 97 -8.22 -2.65 -1.64
C LEU A 97 -9.24 -3.45 -0.83
N ASN A 98 -9.48 -3.04 0.40
CA ASN A 98 -10.59 -3.53 1.20
C ASN A 98 -11.41 -2.38 1.75
N CYS A 99 -12.71 -2.34 1.47
CA CYS A 99 -13.61 -1.38 2.11
C CYS A 99 -14.22 -2.01 3.36
N THR A 100 -14.21 -1.28 4.48
CA THR A 100 -14.74 -1.78 5.76
C THR A 100 -16.25 -2.06 5.73
N ASP A 101 -16.98 -1.56 4.73
CA ASP A 101 -18.39 -1.91 4.48
C ASP A 101 -18.58 -3.31 3.87
N PHE A 102 -17.56 -3.85 3.19
CA PHE A 102 -17.65 -5.16 2.52
C PHE A 102 -17.01 -6.28 3.34
N SER A 103 -15.91 -5.99 4.03
CA SER A 103 -15.23 -6.96 4.89
C SER A 103 -14.59 -6.25 6.09
N LYS A 104 -14.74 -6.86 7.26
CA LYS A 104 -14.04 -6.44 8.48
C LYS A 104 -12.67 -7.12 8.65
N LEU A 105 -12.30 -8.04 7.76
CA LEU A 105 -10.94 -8.58 7.74
C LEU A 105 -9.97 -7.46 7.39
N SER A 106 -8.84 -7.40 8.10
CA SER A 106 -7.79 -6.45 7.80
C SER A 106 -6.42 -7.10 7.91
N TYR A 107 -5.55 -6.83 6.94
CA TYR A 107 -4.15 -7.23 7.02
C TYR A 107 -3.43 -6.40 8.09
N THR A 108 -3.69 -5.09 8.08
CA THR A 108 -3.11 -4.09 8.97
C THR A 108 -3.46 -4.36 10.45
N GLU A 109 -4.62 -4.97 10.75
CA GLU A 109 -4.98 -5.36 12.12
C GLU A 109 -4.09 -6.43 12.75
N GLN A 110 -3.30 -7.15 11.94
CA GLN A 110 -2.30 -8.09 12.48
C GLN A 110 -1.17 -7.32 13.20
N GLU A 111 -0.79 -6.18 12.61
CA GLU A 111 0.32 -5.35 13.06
C GLU A 111 -0.12 -4.26 14.04
N PHE A 112 -1.34 -3.73 13.89
CA PHE A 112 -1.84 -2.59 14.65
C PHE A 112 -3.23 -2.81 15.26
N ASN A 113 -3.49 -2.21 16.42
CA ASN A 113 -4.85 -2.06 16.92
C ASN A 113 -5.55 -0.90 16.20
N LEU A 114 -6.55 -1.19 15.36
CA LEU A 114 -7.26 -0.21 14.53
C LEU A 114 -8.58 0.31 15.12
N THR A 115 -8.82 0.08 16.41
CA THR A 115 -10.10 0.42 17.08
C THR A 115 -10.52 1.87 16.83
N GLU A 116 -9.60 2.83 16.89
CA GLU A 116 -9.95 4.25 16.67
C GLU A 116 -10.14 4.58 15.18
N ILE A 117 -9.43 3.93 14.26
CA ILE A 117 -9.66 4.10 12.81
C ILE A 117 -11.09 3.70 12.45
N TYR A 118 -11.60 2.61 13.01
CA TYR A 118 -12.96 2.15 12.72
C TYR A 118 -14.07 3.00 13.35
N LYS A 119 -13.72 3.92 14.26
CA LYS A 119 -14.66 4.93 14.79
C LYS A 119 -14.75 6.17 13.89
N LEU A 120 -13.85 6.33 12.92
CA LEU A 120 -13.91 7.44 11.99
C LEU A 120 -15.20 7.38 11.17
N LYS A 121 -15.72 8.55 10.79
CA LYS A 121 -17.00 8.66 10.10
C LYS A 121 -16.93 8.08 8.68
N GLY A 122 -17.91 7.23 8.36
CA GLY A 122 -18.08 6.63 7.05
C GLY A 122 -17.20 5.39 6.85
N PRO A 123 -17.20 4.80 5.64
CA PRO A 123 -16.35 3.65 5.35
C PRO A 123 -14.87 4.07 5.26
N GLN A 124 -13.99 3.13 5.58
CA GLN A 124 -12.54 3.25 5.38
C GLN A 124 -12.10 2.25 4.31
N ILE A 125 -11.04 2.59 3.59
CA ILE A 125 -10.41 1.65 2.66
C ILE A 125 -9.00 1.33 3.15
N GLU A 126 -8.78 0.06 3.41
CA GLU A 126 -7.43 -0.48 3.58
C GLU A 126 -6.78 -0.67 2.21
N LEU A 127 -5.54 -0.22 2.10
CA LEU A 127 -4.70 -0.30 0.92
C LEU A 127 -3.46 -1.15 1.22
N GLY A 128 -3.14 -2.11 0.35
CA GLY A 128 -1.89 -2.85 0.43
C GLY A 128 -1.36 -3.34 -0.93
N ARG A 129 -0.16 -3.93 -0.92
CA ARG A 129 0.46 -4.59 -2.08
C ARG A 129 0.59 -3.71 -3.33
N ALA A 130 0.92 -2.44 -3.16
CA ALA A 130 1.15 -1.51 -4.26
C ALA A 130 2.36 -1.94 -5.10
N CYS A 131 2.14 -2.30 -6.36
CA CYS A 131 3.20 -2.71 -7.28
C CYS A 131 3.06 -2.01 -8.63
N ILE A 132 4.18 -1.61 -9.20
CA ILE A 132 4.27 -1.15 -10.59
C ILE A 132 5.45 -1.86 -11.23
N GLN A 133 5.28 -2.36 -12.44
CA GLN A 133 6.36 -2.99 -13.20
C GLN A 133 7.50 -1.99 -13.43
N LYS A 134 8.75 -2.44 -13.23
CA LYS A 134 9.96 -1.61 -13.24
C LYS A 134 10.06 -0.64 -14.42
N ASP A 135 9.82 -1.13 -15.64
CA ASP A 135 9.92 -0.33 -16.87
C ASP A 135 8.84 0.76 -16.98
N HIS A 136 7.74 0.60 -16.24
CA HIS A 136 6.60 1.52 -16.21
C HIS A 136 6.62 2.48 -15.01
N ARG A 137 7.67 2.43 -14.16
CA ARG A 137 7.87 3.39 -13.06
C ARG A 137 8.44 4.72 -13.52
N ARG A 138 8.96 4.79 -14.75
CA ARG A 138 9.51 6.03 -15.33
C ARG A 138 8.35 6.92 -15.80
N GLY A 139 8.13 8.01 -15.06
CA GLY A 139 7.08 8.98 -15.33
C GLY A 139 5.89 8.85 -14.37
N ALA A 140 5.14 9.95 -14.21
CA ALA A 140 4.04 10.01 -13.25
C ALA A 140 2.78 9.25 -13.70
N THR A 141 2.72 8.75 -14.93
CA THR A 141 1.47 8.28 -15.54
C THR A 141 0.86 7.08 -14.82
N VAL A 142 1.61 5.99 -14.59
CA VAL A 142 1.04 4.77 -14.00
C VAL A 142 0.69 4.95 -12.52
N ILE A 143 1.50 5.70 -11.77
CA ILE A 143 1.18 6.08 -10.39
C ILE A 143 -0.09 6.95 -10.35
N SER A 144 -0.21 7.93 -11.24
CA SER A 144 -1.42 8.77 -11.35
C SER A 144 -2.66 7.96 -11.72
N LEU A 145 -2.52 6.92 -12.54
CA LEU A 145 -3.62 6.00 -12.85
C LEU A 145 -4.04 5.19 -11.61
N LEU A 146 -3.12 4.70 -10.79
CA LEU A 146 -3.46 4.04 -9.53
C LEU A 146 -4.24 4.99 -8.62
N TRP A 147 -3.77 6.22 -8.46
CA TRP A 147 -4.48 7.23 -7.67
C TRP A 147 -5.85 7.55 -8.21
N ARG A 148 -5.99 7.67 -9.53
CA ARG A 148 -7.30 7.84 -10.15
C ARG A 148 -8.23 6.68 -9.77
N GLY A 149 -7.76 5.44 -9.86
CA GLY A 149 -8.56 4.28 -9.50
C GLY A 149 -8.94 4.25 -8.02
N ILE A 150 -8.02 4.62 -7.12
CA ILE A 150 -8.30 4.76 -5.69
C ILE A 150 -9.36 5.83 -5.44
N ILE A 151 -9.27 6.99 -6.10
CA ILE A 151 -10.26 8.08 -5.96
C ILE A 151 -11.64 7.63 -6.47
N GLU A 152 -11.71 6.96 -7.61
CA GLU A 152 -12.97 6.40 -8.11
C GLU A 152 -13.55 5.36 -7.13
N TYR A 153 -12.70 4.50 -6.58
CA TYR A 153 -13.10 3.52 -5.57
C TYR A 153 -13.66 4.21 -4.32
N MET A 154 -12.98 5.25 -3.82
CA MET A 154 -13.45 6.09 -2.70
C MET A 154 -14.78 6.79 -3.00
N ASN A 155 -14.98 7.25 -4.24
CA ASN A 155 -16.21 7.92 -4.64
C ASN A 155 -17.39 6.94 -4.64
N VAL A 156 -17.21 5.74 -5.19
CA VAL A 156 -18.25 4.71 -5.24
C VAL A 156 -18.55 4.13 -3.86
N SER A 157 -17.53 3.88 -3.04
CA SER A 157 -17.72 3.35 -1.69
C SER A 157 -18.24 4.39 -0.68
N GLY A 158 -18.11 5.68 -0.98
CA GLY A 158 -18.37 6.76 -0.03
C GLY A 158 -17.30 6.89 1.07
N ALA A 159 -16.17 6.19 0.94
CA ALA A 159 -15.09 6.23 1.91
C ALA A 159 -14.37 7.59 1.92
N ASN A 160 -14.05 8.06 3.13
CA ASN A 160 -13.34 9.33 3.32
C ASN A 160 -11.91 9.17 3.84
N VAL A 161 -11.52 7.94 4.18
CA VAL A 161 -10.23 7.62 4.78
C VAL A 161 -9.64 6.42 4.07
N LEU A 162 -8.38 6.55 3.66
CA LEU A 162 -7.50 5.47 3.26
C LEU A 162 -6.55 5.17 4.41
N PHE A 163 -6.24 3.90 4.63
CA PHE A 163 -5.17 3.50 5.54
C PHE A 163 -4.42 2.27 5.03
N GLY A 164 -3.22 2.03 5.55
CA GLY A 164 -2.43 0.84 5.27
C GLY A 164 -0.99 1.00 5.71
N CYS A 165 -0.17 -0.02 5.50
CA CYS A 165 1.22 -0.02 5.92
C CYS A 165 2.14 0.47 4.79
N SER A 166 3.02 1.41 5.13
CA SER A 166 4.18 1.78 4.32
C SER A 166 5.44 1.28 5.00
N SER A 167 6.06 0.24 4.46
CA SER A 167 7.22 -0.40 5.06
C SER A 167 8.51 0.39 4.80
N VAL A 168 9.29 0.64 5.85
CA VAL A 168 10.60 1.29 5.80
C VAL A 168 11.65 0.25 6.19
N LYS A 169 12.58 -0.05 5.28
CA LYS A 169 13.67 -0.99 5.57
C LYS A 169 14.61 -0.35 6.59
N ILE A 170 14.90 -1.07 7.67
CA ILE A 170 15.72 -0.62 8.78
C ILE A 170 16.56 -1.79 9.30
N ASN A 171 17.70 -1.49 9.91
CA ASN A 171 18.58 -2.47 10.52
C ASN A 171 18.58 -2.38 12.06
N THR A 172 18.09 -1.26 12.63
CA THR A 172 18.18 -1.00 14.07
C THR A 172 16.98 -0.21 14.59
N ALA A 173 16.70 -0.33 15.90
CA ALA A 173 15.70 0.49 16.58
C ALA A 173 16.01 1.99 16.53
N ARG A 174 17.30 2.35 16.48
CA ARG A 174 17.74 3.73 16.28
C ARG A 174 17.24 4.29 14.95
N GLU A 175 17.36 3.54 13.85
CA GLU A 175 16.89 3.97 12.52
C GLU A 175 15.37 4.16 12.49
N ALA A 176 14.61 3.24 13.09
CA ALA A 176 13.16 3.37 13.21
C ALA A 176 12.76 4.62 14.01
N ALA A 177 13.39 4.85 15.17
CA ALA A 177 13.17 6.02 16.00
C ALA A 177 13.58 7.32 15.29
N LEU A 178 14.68 7.29 14.53
CA LEU A 178 15.18 8.42 13.75
C LEU A 178 14.18 8.81 12.65
N VAL A 179 13.70 7.85 11.87
CA VAL A 179 12.70 8.08 10.81
C VAL A 179 11.40 8.60 11.42
N TYR A 180 10.91 8.00 12.49
CA TYR A 180 9.69 8.46 13.16
C TYR A 180 9.83 9.89 13.70
N LYS A 181 10.96 10.22 14.34
CA LYS A 181 11.25 11.57 14.81
C LYS A 181 11.36 12.57 13.68
N PHE A 182 12.03 12.22 12.59
CA PHE A 182 12.13 13.08 11.42
C PHE A 182 10.74 13.41 10.86
N LEU A 183 9.88 12.40 10.71
CA LEU A 183 8.50 12.60 10.28
C LEU A 183 7.70 13.45 11.28
N GLN A 184 7.91 13.30 12.58
CA GLN A 184 7.32 14.17 13.60
C GLN A 184 7.73 15.63 13.43
N ASP A 185 9.01 15.91 13.20
CA ASP A 185 9.52 17.27 13.02
C ASP A 185 9.03 17.91 11.71
N GLN A 186 8.65 17.09 10.72
CA GLN A 186 8.00 17.51 9.46
C GLN A 186 6.47 17.59 9.54
N ASP A 187 5.89 17.60 10.74
CA ASP A 187 4.44 17.56 10.98
C ASP A 187 3.75 16.35 10.32
N SER A 188 4.47 15.29 9.96
CA SER A 188 3.93 14.16 9.19
C SER A 188 3.27 13.08 10.06
N ILE A 189 3.16 13.30 11.37
CA ILE A 189 2.47 12.42 12.31
C ILE A 189 1.06 12.95 12.55
N MET A 190 0.08 12.07 12.58
CA MET A 190 -1.30 12.43 12.87
C MET A 190 -1.45 12.77 14.36
N SER A 191 -2.13 13.86 14.66
CA SER A 191 -2.49 14.21 16.03
C SER A 191 -3.51 13.22 16.59
N GLY A 192 -3.22 12.69 17.79
CA GLY A 192 -4.04 11.67 18.45
C GLY A 192 -3.55 10.25 18.15
N GLU A 193 -3.68 9.37 19.14
CA GLU A 193 -3.32 7.96 18.99
C GLU A 193 -4.44 7.22 18.28
N LEU A 194 -4.37 7.08 16.96
CA LEU A 194 -5.36 6.32 16.20
C LEU A 194 -5.08 4.82 16.18
N ALA A 195 -3.84 4.41 16.46
CA ALA A 195 -3.47 3.02 16.56
C ALA A 195 -2.18 2.84 17.37
N THR A 196 -1.94 1.60 17.79
CA THR A 196 -0.68 1.16 18.42
C THR A 196 -0.29 -0.21 17.86
N PRO A 197 1.01 -0.52 17.74
CA PRO A 197 1.44 -1.86 17.35
C PRO A 197 0.93 -2.92 18.33
N THR A 198 0.51 -4.07 17.81
CA THR A 198 0.16 -5.22 18.65
C THR A 198 1.43 -5.76 19.34
N PRO A 199 1.30 -6.53 20.44
CA PRO A 199 2.47 -6.96 21.22
C PRO A 199 3.58 -7.66 20.43
N ASN A 200 3.22 -8.41 19.38
CA ASN A 200 4.19 -9.17 18.57
C ASN A 200 5.00 -8.29 17.62
N PHE A 201 4.49 -7.11 17.29
CA PHE A 201 5.07 -6.16 16.36
C PHE A 201 5.64 -4.92 17.06
N LYS A 202 5.74 -4.93 18.40
CA LYS A 202 6.45 -3.86 19.11
C LYS A 202 7.95 -3.98 18.87
N MET A 203 8.59 -2.84 18.64
CA MET A 203 10.03 -2.76 18.52
C MET A 203 10.68 -2.52 19.88
N SER A 204 11.57 -3.41 20.30
CA SER A 204 12.40 -3.21 21.50
C SER A 204 13.32 -2.00 21.33
N GLU A 205 13.60 -1.28 22.42
CA GLU A 205 14.51 -0.11 22.47
C GLU A 205 14.04 1.13 21.68
N PHE A 206 12.91 1.07 20.97
CA PHE A 206 12.38 2.21 20.21
C PHE A 206 12.20 3.46 21.09
N ASP A 207 11.56 3.31 22.25
CA ASP A 207 11.29 4.44 23.14
C ASP A 207 12.56 5.08 23.71
N GLU A 208 13.61 4.29 23.93
CA GLU A 208 14.91 4.77 24.42
C GLU A 208 15.59 5.63 23.34
N TYR A 209 15.70 5.12 22.12
CA TYR A 209 16.28 5.88 21.01
C TYR A 209 15.42 7.10 20.65
N PHE A 210 14.10 6.96 20.64
CA PHE A 210 13.20 8.08 20.37
C PHE A 210 13.33 9.19 21.43
N SER A 211 13.51 8.82 22.70
CA SER A 211 13.80 9.76 23.78
C SER A 211 15.13 10.49 23.58
N SER A 212 16.14 9.80 23.03
CA SER A 212 17.45 10.40 22.73
C SER A 212 17.39 11.51 21.66
N PHE A 213 16.36 11.51 20.81
CA PHE A 213 16.18 12.51 19.76
C PHE A 213 15.23 13.67 20.14
N GLN A 214 14.76 13.74 21.39
CA GLN A 214 13.84 14.81 21.83
C GLN A 214 14.47 16.21 21.77
N GLY A 215 15.80 16.31 21.82
CA GLY A 215 16.53 17.56 21.63
C GLY A 215 16.54 18.09 20.19
N GLY A 216 15.91 17.38 19.26
CA GLY A 216 15.93 17.66 17.82
C GLY A 216 16.98 16.84 17.08
N LEU A 217 16.82 16.74 15.75
CA LEU A 217 17.74 16.05 14.88
C LEU A 217 18.84 16.99 14.36
N THR A 218 20.06 16.47 14.30
CA THR A 218 21.17 17.11 13.58
C THR A 218 20.95 17.03 12.08
N GLN A 219 21.65 17.87 11.29
CA GLN A 219 21.55 17.83 9.84
C GLN A 219 21.90 16.43 9.25
N VAL A 220 22.95 15.79 9.77
CA VAL A 220 23.37 14.45 9.34
C VAL A 220 22.28 13.42 9.61
N GLN A 221 21.60 13.52 10.76
CA GLN A 221 20.47 12.65 11.10
C GLN A 221 19.25 12.88 10.19
N CYS A 222 18.97 14.13 9.81
CA CYS A 222 17.93 14.43 8.83
C CYS A 222 18.24 13.79 7.47
N GLU A 223 19.47 13.94 6.98
CA GLU A 223 19.92 13.34 5.72
C GLU A 223 19.84 11.80 5.76
N GLU A 224 20.24 11.19 6.88
CA GLU A 224 20.11 9.75 7.14
C GLU A 224 18.63 9.29 7.10
N ALA A 225 17.75 9.99 7.81
CA ALA A 225 16.31 9.70 7.83
C ALA A 225 15.70 9.81 6.42
N GLU A 226 16.05 10.86 5.67
CA GLU A 226 15.56 11.07 4.31
C GLU A 226 15.97 9.92 3.37
N VAL A 227 17.17 9.37 3.51
CA VAL A 227 17.62 8.22 2.71
C VAL A 227 16.80 6.97 3.03
N LEU A 228 16.49 6.73 4.31
CA LEU A 228 15.72 5.57 4.75
C LEU A 228 14.27 5.60 4.26
N ILE A 229 13.64 6.78 4.18
CA ILE A 229 12.22 6.89 3.79
C ILE A 229 12.02 6.52 2.31
N PRO A 230 11.21 5.48 2.02
CA PRO A 230 10.94 5.03 0.65
C PRO A 230 10.26 6.10 -0.20
N SER A 231 10.53 6.07 -1.50
CA SER A 231 9.91 6.98 -2.48
C SER A 231 8.37 6.90 -2.50
N LEU A 232 7.82 5.71 -2.23
CA LEU A 232 6.39 5.49 -2.14
C LEU A 232 5.78 6.21 -0.94
N LEU A 233 6.37 6.06 0.26
CA LEU A 233 5.95 6.78 1.46
C LEU A 233 6.07 8.30 1.27
N LYS A 234 7.17 8.80 0.69
CA LYS A 234 7.31 10.22 0.33
C LYS A 234 6.18 10.71 -0.58
N SER A 235 5.70 9.86 -1.49
CA SER A 235 4.61 10.20 -2.40
C SER A 235 3.27 10.31 -1.67
N TYR A 236 3.00 9.43 -0.70
CA TYR A 236 1.83 9.51 0.18
C TYR A 236 1.85 10.78 1.04
N LEU A 237 2.98 11.07 1.69
CA LEU A 237 3.14 12.26 2.53
C LEU A 237 2.91 13.55 1.73
N LYS A 238 3.41 13.62 0.48
CA LYS A 238 3.15 14.76 -0.43
C LYS A 238 1.68 14.93 -0.82
N LEU A 239 0.86 13.88 -0.71
CA LEU A 239 -0.59 13.94 -0.91
C LEU A 239 -1.35 14.33 0.36
N GLY A 240 -0.64 14.58 1.46
CA GLY A 240 -1.22 14.92 2.77
C GLY A 240 -1.46 13.71 3.66
N ALA A 241 -0.88 12.54 3.33
CA ALA A 241 -0.93 11.41 4.24
C ALA A 241 -0.14 11.72 5.51
N LYS A 242 -0.55 11.12 6.62
CA LYS A 242 0.12 11.22 7.92
C LYS A 242 0.34 9.82 8.49
N ILE A 243 1.36 9.67 9.32
CA ILE A 243 1.58 8.44 10.08
C ILE A 243 0.71 8.46 11.34
N ALA A 244 -0.05 7.40 11.58
CA ALA A 244 -1.08 7.36 12.61
C ALA A 244 -0.72 6.49 13.83
N SER A 245 0.52 6.02 13.92
CA SER A 245 1.05 5.22 15.02
C SER A 245 2.58 5.26 15.07
N VAL A 246 3.16 4.89 16.20
CA VAL A 246 4.58 4.47 16.24
C VAL A 246 4.80 3.25 15.32
N PRO A 247 6.00 3.04 14.76
CA PRO A 247 6.26 1.93 13.85
C PRO A 247 5.96 0.56 14.47
N ALA A 248 5.40 -0.34 13.66
CA ALA A 248 5.35 -1.78 13.93
C ALA A 248 6.59 -2.44 13.33
N PHE A 249 7.27 -3.33 14.06
CA PHE A 249 8.44 -4.05 13.58
C PHE A 249 8.04 -5.40 13.00
N ASP A 250 8.27 -5.55 11.69
CA ASP A 250 8.11 -6.81 10.97
C ASP A 250 9.46 -7.53 10.91
N LYS A 251 9.55 -8.64 11.66
CA LYS A 251 10.76 -9.46 11.81
C LYS A 251 11.02 -10.32 10.58
N ASP A 252 10.00 -10.64 9.80
CA ASP A 252 10.16 -11.53 8.64
C ASP A 252 10.77 -10.79 7.45
N PHE A 253 10.68 -9.45 7.45
CA PHE A 253 11.14 -8.58 6.38
C PHE A 253 12.23 -7.58 6.77
N ASP A 254 12.69 -7.60 8.04
CA ASP A 254 13.66 -6.65 8.61
C ASP A 254 13.29 -5.20 8.27
N CYS A 255 12.04 -4.84 8.54
CA CYS A 255 11.51 -3.52 8.26
C CYS A 255 10.57 -3.05 9.37
N VAL A 256 10.23 -1.76 9.34
CA VAL A 256 9.13 -1.23 10.14
C VAL A 256 7.99 -0.78 9.26
N ASP A 257 6.79 -1.21 9.60
CA ASP A 257 5.56 -0.73 9.00
C ASP A 257 5.13 0.56 9.65
N MET A 258 4.95 1.57 8.81
CA MET A 258 4.44 2.88 9.19
C MET A 258 2.96 2.93 8.80
N LEU A 259 2.07 2.84 9.79
CA LEU A 259 0.64 2.98 9.56
C LEU A 259 0.35 4.36 8.97
N THR A 260 0.04 4.38 7.68
CA THR A 260 -0.14 5.58 6.88
C THR A 260 -1.63 5.80 6.66
N VAL A 261 -2.12 7.00 7.00
CA VAL A 261 -3.52 7.38 6.86
C VAL A 261 -3.63 8.61 5.96
N LEU A 262 -4.57 8.58 5.02
CA LEU A 262 -4.82 9.68 4.09
C LEU A 262 -6.32 9.96 4.01
N LYS A 263 -6.70 11.20 4.32
CA LYS A 263 -8.10 11.64 4.22
C LYS A 263 -8.39 12.15 2.81
N LYS A 264 -9.62 11.93 2.34
CA LYS A 264 -10.06 12.33 1.00
C LYS A 264 -9.91 13.84 0.74
N GLU A 265 -10.17 14.67 1.74
CA GLU A 265 -10.02 16.12 1.68
C GLU A 265 -8.58 16.55 1.35
N GLU A 266 -7.59 15.91 1.97
CA GLU A 266 -6.17 16.18 1.73
C GLU A 266 -5.74 15.84 0.30
N ILE A 267 -6.30 14.77 -0.27
CA ILE A 267 -6.07 14.38 -1.66
C ILE A 267 -6.56 15.48 -2.60
N ALA A 268 -7.78 15.96 -2.39
CA ALA A 268 -8.38 17.01 -3.21
C ALA A 268 -7.55 18.31 -3.15
N ASP A 269 -7.09 18.69 -1.96
CA ASP A 269 -6.26 19.87 -1.76
C ASP A 269 -4.87 19.73 -2.40
N SER A 270 -4.25 18.55 -2.31
CA SER A 270 -2.95 18.28 -2.95
C SER A 270 -3.05 18.28 -4.48
N LEU A 271 -4.09 17.66 -5.05
CA LEU A 271 -4.33 17.67 -6.49
C LEU A 271 -4.64 19.08 -6.99
N THR A 272 -5.46 19.85 -6.27
CA THR A 272 -5.76 21.25 -6.61
C THR A 272 -4.48 22.10 -6.63
N ARG A 273 -3.61 21.95 -5.63
CA ARG A 273 -2.31 22.63 -5.59
C ARG A 273 -1.37 22.21 -6.72
N ARG A 274 -1.36 20.92 -7.10
CA ARG A 274 -0.53 20.39 -8.20
C ARG A 274 -1.01 20.80 -9.59
N PHE A 275 -2.31 21.00 -9.77
CA PHE A 275 -2.90 21.22 -11.09
C PHE A 275 -3.30 22.67 -11.38
N GLN A 276 -3.08 23.64 -10.48
CA GLN A 276 -3.40 25.09 -10.64
C GLN A 276 -4.37 25.33 -11.80
N VAL A 277 -5.62 24.94 -11.59
CA VAL A 277 -6.65 25.08 -12.62
C VAL A 277 -6.83 26.58 -12.82
N VAL A 278 -6.25 27.09 -13.90
CA VAL A 278 -6.62 28.36 -14.51
C VAL A 278 -8.11 28.25 -14.79
N HIS A 279 -8.90 29.05 -14.06
CA HIS A 279 -10.31 29.27 -14.35
C HIS A 279 -10.52 29.77 -15.77
#